data_AF-A0A7C5XFK7-F1
#
_entry.id   AF-A0A7C5XFK7-F1
#
_cell.length_a   1.000
_cell.length_b   1.000
_cell.length_c   1.000
_cell.angle_alpha   90.00
_cell.angle_beta   90.00
_cell.angle_gamma   90.00
#
_symmetry.space_group_name_H-M   'P 1'
#
loop_
_entity.id
_entity.type
_entity.pdbx_description
1 polymer ?
#
loop_
_entity_poly.entity_id
_entity_poly.type
_entity_poly.pdbx_seq_one_letter_code
_entity_poly.pdbx_strand_id
1 'polypeptide(L)'
;PSPTTAEHVVKDLYGRIDAIIDAGETIYGIESTIINILADPPVLLRPGAYAVEDIERVLGEKVVVPKFARGYGEAEVALAPGIKYRHYAPRTPLILVEHHPHVSIEEIVSAVYSIAFEYAEKSFTVCIVATKETVPAYSKLVDRGVLVLSLGSRHRLFEIAKNLFNTLRNLDDLECGVAVVEGVDEHGLGLAVMNRLRKAAQRIIRVKASEYVNG
;
A
#
# COMPACT_ATOMS: atom_id res chain seq x y z
N PRO A 1 6.21 -1.07 -10.03
CA PRO A 1 6.35 -1.51 -8.62
C PRO A 1 7.75 -2.07 -8.35
N SER A 2 8.30 -2.02 -7.14
CA SER A 2 9.65 -2.55 -6.85
C SER A 2 9.70 -4.08 -7.00
N PRO A 3 10.82 -4.69 -7.45
CA PRO A 3 10.93 -6.14 -7.58
C PRO A 3 11.21 -6.79 -6.22
N THR A 4 10.42 -7.80 -5.86
CA THR A 4 10.60 -8.62 -4.64
C THR A 4 11.00 -10.07 -4.92
N THR A 5 11.14 -10.45 -6.19
CA THR A 5 11.55 -11.80 -6.66
C THR A 5 12.44 -11.64 -7.88
N ALA A 6 13.22 -12.67 -8.23
CA ALA A 6 14.01 -12.68 -9.46
C ALA A 6 13.14 -12.56 -10.71
N GLU A 7 11.96 -13.19 -10.73
CA GLU A 7 11.00 -13.10 -11.83
C GLU A 7 10.58 -11.66 -12.12
N HIS A 8 10.38 -10.84 -11.08
CA HIS A 8 10.12 -9.41 -11.25
C HIS A 8 11.29 -8.68 -11.94
N VAL A 9 12.53 -9.05 -11.61
CA VAL A 9 13.73 -8.48 -12.25
C VAL A 9 13.85 -8.94 -13.71
N VAL A 10 13.57 -10.22 -13.98
CA VAL A 10 13.55 -10.78 -15.34
C VAL A 10 12.54 -10.04 -16.21
N LYS A 11 11.29 -9.91 -15.75
CA LYS A 11 10.23 -9.17 -16.47
C LYS A 11 10.65 -7.74 -16.84
N ASP A 12 11.40 -7.06 -15.98
CA ASP A 12 11.77 -5.65 -16.17
C ASP A 12 13.08 -5.46 -16.98
N LEU A 13 14.06 -6.35 -16.78
CA LEU A 13 15.47 -6.12 -17.14
C LEU A 13 16.14 -7.24 -17.94
N TYR A 14 15.46 -8.35 -18.24
CA TYR A 14 16.06 -9.43 -19.03
C TYR A 14 16.60 -8.92 -20.39
N GLY A 15 17.85 -9.26 -20.70
CA GLY A 15 18.55 -8.77 -21.90
C GLY A 15 19.05 -7.31 -21.82
N ARG A 16 18.89 -6.62 -20.69
CA ARG A 16 19.30 -5.21 -20.49
C ARG A 16 20.41 -5.02 -19.46
N ILE A 17 20.72 -6.07 -18.70
CA ILE A 17 21.75 -6.09 -17.65
C ILE A 17 22.59 -7.36 -17.77
N ASP A 18 23.82 -7.32 -17.28
CA ASP A 18 24.78 -8.41 -17.47
C ASP A 18 24.41 -9.69 -16.72
N ALA A 19 23.75 -9.57 -15.56
CA ALA A 19 23.39 -10.73 -14.73
C ALA A 19 22.18 -10.47 -13.83
N ILE A 20 21.48 -11.56 -13.48
CA ILE A 20 20.43 -11.62 -12.45
C ILE A 20 20.80 -12.74 -11.48
N ILE A 21 20.84 -12.43 -10.19
CA ILE A 21 21.04 -13.42 -9.13
C ILE A 21 19.67 -13.79 -8.57
N ASP A 22 19.26 -15.04 -8.77
CA ASP A 22 18.05 -15.58 -8.13
C ASP A 22 18.40 -16.17 -6.76
N ALA A 23 17.96 -15.47 -5.70
CA ALA A 23 18.07 -15.90 -4.32
C ALA A 23 16.69 -16.04 -3.65
N GLY A 24 15.63 -16.22 -4.45
CA GLY A 24 14.26 -16.29 -3.98
C GLY A 24 13.64 -14.93 -3.65
N GLU A 25 12.60 -14.97 -2.81
CA GLU A 25 11.82 -13.79 -2.44
C GLU A 25 12.50 -12.96 -1.36
N THR A 26 12.44 -11.63 -1.47
CA THR A 26 12.93 -10.72 -0.43
C THR A 26 12.20 -10.92 0.89
N ILE A 27 12.93 -10.79 2.01
CA ILE A 27 12.37 -11.04 3.35
C ILE A 27 11.24 -10.05 3.69
N TYR A 28 11.50 -8.75 3.54
CA TYR A 28 10.56 -7.70 3.97
C TYR A 28 9.56 -7.27 2.87
N GLY A 29 9.90 -7.47 1.59
CA GLY A 29 9.08 -7.04 0.43
C GLY A 29 8.88 -5.53 0.29
N ILE A 30 9.53 -4.69 1.11
CA ILE A 30 9.51 -3.23 1.03
C ILE A 30 10.93 -2.67 1.23
N GLU A 31 11.15 -1.45 0.78
CA GLU A 31 12.46 -0.80 0.87
C GLU A 31 12.86 -0.45 2.32
N SER A 32 14.12 -0.07 2.49
CA SER A 32 14.65 0.39 3.78
C SER A 32 14.03 1.72 4.25
N THR A 33 13.95 1.86 5.58
CA THR A 33 13.63 3.11 6.26
C THR A 33 14.83 4.06 6.18
N ILE A 34 14.59 5.34 5.90
CA ILE A 34 15.63 6.37 5.79
C ILE A 34 15.30 7.51 6.75
N ILE A 35 16.23 7.80 7.66
CA ILE A 35 16.15 8.88 8.65
C ILE A 35 17.27 9.87 8.38
N ASN A 36 16.95 11.16 8.38
CA ASN A 36 17.93 12.23 8.45
C ASN A 36 18.20 12.56 9.92
N ILE A 37 19.34 12.10 10.42
CA ILE A 37 19.83 12.39 11.79
C ILE A 37 20.68 13.67 11.86
N LEU A 38 20.90 14.36 10.74
CA LEU A 38 21.58 15.65 10.71
C LEU A 38 20.61 16.82 11.00
N ALA A 39 19.30 16.54 10.95
CA ALA A 39 18.26 17.47 11.38
C ALA A 39 17.98 17.28 12.88
N ASP A 40 17.62 18.37 13.55
CA ASP A 40 17.18 18.38 14.94
C ASP A 40 15.79 19.02 15.01
N PRO A 41 14.73 18.25 15.32
CA PRO A 41 14.71 16.80 15.55
C PRO A 41 14.95 15.96 14.27
N PRO A 42 15.34 14.66 14.39
CA PRO A 42 15.52 13.77 13.25
C PRO A 42 14.28 13.65 12.37
N VAL A 43 14.46 13.50 11.05
CA VAL A 43 13.36 13.51 10.09
C VAL A 43 13.27 12.21 9.32
N LEU A 44 12.09 11.59 9.27
CA LEU A 44 11.81 10.44 8.42
C LEU A 44 11.76 10.89 6.95
N LEU A 45 12.73 10.46 6.15
CA LEU A 45 12.77 10.71 4.71
C LEU A 45 11.99 9.64 3.93
N ARG A 46 12.01 8.39 4.40
CA ARG A 46 11.26 7.30 3.77
C ARG A 46 10.88 6.24 4.80
N PRO A 47 9.59 5.90 4.96
CA PRO A 47 9.20 4.72 5.72
C PRO A 47 9.53 3.43 4.95
N GLY A 48 9.92 2.40 5.68
CA GLY A 48 10.37 1.13 5.11
C GLY A 48 10.29 -0.02 6.12
N ALA A 49 11.17 -1.00 5.95
CA ALA A 49 11.20 -2.26 6.71
C ALA A 49 11.36 -2.11 8.24
N TYR A 50 11.80 -0.95 8.73
CA TYR A 50 11.86 -0.65 10.16
C TYR A 50 10.83 0.42 10.52
N ALA A 51 10.02 0.12 11.53
CA ALA A 51 9.02 1.04 12.07
C ALA A 51 9.69 2.29 12.64
N VAL A 52 9.05 3.46 12.49
CA VAL A 52 9.58 4.72 13.03
C VAL A 52 9.61 4.67 14.56
N GLU A 53 8.64 3.98 15.16
CA GLU A 53 8.50 3.77 16.60
C GLU A 53 9.67 2.96 17.18
N ASP A 54 10.18 1.98 16.43
CA ASP A 54 11.37 1.21 16.85
C ASP A 54 12.63 2.05 16.78
N ILE A 55 12.73 2.95 15.80
CA ILE A 55 13.85 3.88 15.68
C ILE A 55 13.82 4.92 16.80
N GLU A 56 12.65 5.53 17.07
CA GLU A 56 12.46 6.45 18.20
C GLU A 56 12.87 5.83 19.53
N ARG A 57 12.56 4.55 19.75
CA ARG A 57 12.96 3.82 20.97
C ARG A 57 14.49 3.73 21.12
N VAL A 58 15.22 3.57 20.02
CA VAL A 58 16.68 3.47 20.03
C VAL A 58 17.34 4.85 20.17
N LEU A 59 16.80 5.86 19.47
CA LEU A 59 17.34 7.23 19.52
C LEU A 59 17.03 7.93 20.85
N GLY A 60 15.93 7.57 21.51
CA GLY A 60 15.47 8.25 22.73
C GLY A 60 14.82 9.62 22.46
N GLU A 61 14.53 9.94 21.21
CA GLU A 61 13.90 11.18 20.77
C GLU A 61 12.83 10.92 19.71
N LYS A 62 11.97 11.91 19.46
CA LYS A 62 10.90 11.82 18.46
C LYS A 62 11.41 12.10 17.06
N VAL A 63 10.95 11.31 16.09
CA VAL A 63 11.26 11.50 14.68
C VAL A 63 10.11 12.27 14.02
N VAL A 64 10.42 13.36 13.34
CA VAL A 64 9.44 14.10 12.54
C VAL A 64 9.04 13.28 11.34
N VAL A 65 7.73 13.04 11.19
CA VAL A 65 7.14 12.34 10.05
C VAL A 65 6.42 13.35 9.13
N PRO A 66 7.12 13.88 8.11
CA PRO A 66 6.56 14.89 7.21
C PRO A 66 5.48 14.31 6.27
N LYS A 67 4.68 15.19 5.67
CA LYS A 67 3.58 14.80 4.77
C LYS A 67 4.02 13.86 3.63
N PHE A 68 5.15 14.15 2.99
CA PHE A 68 5.67 13.31 1.90
C PHE A 68 6.08 11.89 2.38
N ALA A 69 6.56 11.77 3.63
CA ALA A 69 6.89 10.49 4.24
C ALA A 69 5.62 9.70 4.59
N ARG A 70 4.50 10.37 4.87
CA ARG A 70 3.18 9.73 4.92
C ARG A 70 2.60 9.41 3.54
N GLY A 71 3.23 9.85 2.45
CA GLY A 71 2.74 9.65 1.08
C GLY A 71 1.79 10.76 0.60
N TYR A 72 1.67 11.86 1.35
CA TYR A 72 0.92 13.05 0.96
C TYR A 72 1.84 14.06 0.30
N GLY A 73 1.84 14.11 -1.03
CA GLY A 73 2.66 15.01 -1.83
C GLY A 73 4.08 14.50 -2.08
N GLU A 74 4.80 15.24 -2.93
CA GLU A 74 6.23 15.03 -3.21
C GLU A 74 7.06 15.95 -2.31
N ALA A 75 8.28 15.55 -1.97
CA ALA A 75 9.19 16.51 -1.32
C ALA A 75 9.81 17.43 -2.39
N GLU A 76 9.96 18.72 -2.05
CA GLU A 76 10.56 19.73 -2.93
C GLU A 76 12.02 19.39 -3.27
N VAL A 77 12.74 18.72 -2.36
CA VAL A 77 14.11 18.26 -2.54
C VAL A 77 14.17 16.75 -2.36
N ALA A 78 14.70 16.04 -3.35
CA ALA A 78 14.90 14.59 -3.31
C ALA A 78 16.15 14.25 -2.48
N LEU A 79 16.01 14.29 -1.16
CA LEU A 79 17.07 13.90 -0.22
C LEU A 79 17.23 12.37 -0.10
N ALA A 80 16.31 11.59 -0.67
CA ALA A 80 16.38 10.13 -0.72
C ALA A 80 15.63 9.54 -1.93
N PRO A 81 15.94 8.30 -2.35
CA PRO A 81 15.25 7.61 -3.44
C PRO A 81 13.77 7.33 -3.12
N GLY A 82 12.90 7.45 -4.13
CA GLY A 82 11.46 7.16 -4.00
C GLY A 82 10.61 8.32 -3.48
N ILE A 83 11.15 9.55 -3.48
CA ILE A 83 10.49 10.75 -2.96
C ILE A 83 9.79 11.59 -4.05
N LYS A 84 10.26 11.57 -5.31
CA LYS A 84 9.88 12.53 -6.36
C LYS A 84 9.02 11.97 -7.52
N TYR A 85 8.86 10.65 -7.66
CA TYR A 85 8.04 10.09 -8.75
C TYR A 85 7.16 8.92 -8.30
N ARG A 86 6.08 8.68 -9.06
CA ARG A 86 5.12 7.55 -8.93
C ARG A 86 5.75 6.19 -9.27
N HIS A 87 6.87 5.83 -8.65
CA HIS A 87 7.63 4.61 -8.95
C HIS A 87 6.91 3.30 -8.58
N TYR A 88 5.86 3.40 -7.75
CA TYR A 88 5.18 2.23 -7.20
C TYR A 88 3.86 1.89 -7.89
N ALA A 89 3.37 2.76 -8.77
CA ALA A 89 2.08 2.56 -9.42
C ALA A 89 2.15 1.36 -10.40
N PRO A 90 1.21 0.41 -10.34
CA PRO A 90 0.92 -0.46 -11.46
C PRO A 90 0.31 0.34 -12.62
N ARG A 91 0.21 -0.27 -13.80
CA ARG A 91 -0.54 0.27 -14.94
C ARG A 91 -2.04 0.29 -14.64
N THR A 92 -2.54 -0.74 -13.96
CA THR A 92 -3.92 -0.79 -13.46
C THR A 92 -4.24 0.43 -12.58
N PRO A 93 -5.30 1.20 -12.88
CA PRO A 93 -5.76 2.28 -12.01
C PRO A 93 -6.13 1.79 -10.61
N LEU A 94 -5.58 2.43 -9.58
CA LEU A 94 -5.79 2.15 -8.17
C LEU A 94 -6.64 3.22 -7.49
N ILE A 95 -7.66 2.74 -6.77
CA ILE A 95 -8.46 3.49 -5.82
C ILE A 95 -8.11 2.99 -4.43
N LEU A 96 -7.53 3.85 -3.59
CA LEU A 96 -7.23 3.53 -2.20
C LEU A 96 -8.38 3.98 -1.31
N VAL A 97 -8.91 3.08 -0.48
CA VAL A 97 -9.90 3.37 0.56
C VAL A 97 -9.19 3.48 1.90
N GLU A 98 -8.92 4.71 2.33
CA GLU A 98 -8.37 5.01 3.64
C GLU A 98 -9.49 5.20 4.65
N HIS A 99 -9.15 5.09 5.93
CA HIS A 99 -10.09 5.35 7.00
C HIS A 99 -9.45 6.19 8.09
N HIS A 100 -10.28 6.98 8.77
CA HIS A 100 -9.88 7.61 10.03
C HIS A 100 -9.71 6.56 11.14
N PRO A 101 -9.00 6.91 12.23
CA PRO A 101 -9.05 6.11 13.45
C PRO A 101 -10.50 5.87 13.90
N HIS A 102 -10.75 4.69 14.48
CA HIS A 102 -12.05 4.26 15.01
C HIS A 102 -13.15 3.94 13.99
N VAL A 103 -12.87 4.00 12.69
CA VAL A 103 -13.77 3.42 11.68
C VAL A 103 -13.78 1.91 11.83
N SER A 104 -14.97 1.32 11.84
CA SER A 104 -15.16 -0.12 11.96
C SER A 104 -14.73 -0.87 10.69
N ILE A 105 -14.45 -2.18 10.82
CA ILE A 105 -14.10 -3.02 9.67
C ILE A 105 -15.27 -3.05 8.67
N GLU A 106 -16.49 -3.08 9.19
CA GLU A 106 -17.73 -3.10 8.44
C GLU A 106 -17.92 -1.83 7.59
N GLU A 107 -17.57 -0.66 8.13
CA GLU A 107 -17.60 0.61 7.38
C GLU A 107 -16.55 0.63 6.25
N ILE A 108 -15.35 0.12 6.50
CA ILE A 108 -14.30 -0.03 5.46
C ILE A 108 -14.80 -0.97 4.35
N VAL A 109 -15.34 -2.13 4.74
CA VAL A 109 -15.88 -3.14 3.82
C VAL A 109 -17.00 -2.55 2.98
N SER A 110 -17.94 -1.84 3.62
CA SER A 110 -19.07 -1.20 2.94
C SER A 110 -18.62 -0.17 1.91
N ALA A 111 -17.61 0.65 2.24
CA ALA A 111 -17.06 1.63 1.31
C ALA A 111 -16.40 0.96 0.10
N VAL A 112 -15.51 -0.01 0.33
CA VAL A 112 -14.84 -0.77 -0.74
C VAL A 112 -15.86 -1.49 -1.62
N TYR A 113 -16.84 -2.17 -1.01
CA TYR A 113 -17.90 -2.88 -1.70
C TYR A 113 -18.68 -1.93 -2.62
N SER A 114 -19.11 -0.77 -2.08
CA SER A 114 -19.89 0.21 -2.83
C SER A 114 -19.13 0.75 -4.04
N ILE A 115 -17.85 1.07 -3.87
CA ILE A 115 -17.00 1.53 -4.97
C ILE A 115 -16.82 0.42 -6.01
N ALA A 116 -16.44 -0.78 -5.59
CA ALA A 116 -16.22 -1.90 -6.52
C ALA A 116 -17.50 -2.25 -7.30
N PHE A 117 -18.65 -2.24 -6.62
CA PHE A 117 -19.95 -2.45 -7.25
C PHE A 117 -20.27 -1.37 -8.29
N GLU A 118 -20.05 -0.09 -7.98
CA GLU A 118 -20.29 1.02 -8.92
C GLU A 118 -19.47 0.87 -10.20
N TYR A 119 -18.18 0.50 -10.09
CA TYR A 119 -17.34 0.27 -11.27
C TYR A 119 -17.74 -0.99 -12.05
N ALA A 120 -18.14 -2.06 -11.35
CA ALA A 120 -18.64 -3.27 -12.00
C ALA A 120 -19.93 -3.00 -12.79
N GLU A 121 -20.87 -2.20 -12.27
CA GLU A 121 -22.08 -1.78 -12.99
C GLU A 121 -21.76 -0.98 -14.26
N LYS A 122 -20.66 -0.23 -14.25
CA LYS A 122 -20.13 0.49 -15.41
C LYS A 122 -19.32 -0.41 -16.35
N SER A 123 -19.42 -1.74 -16.21
CA SER A 123 -18.76 -2.76 -17.03
C SER A 123 -17.23 -2.74 -16.97
N PHE A 124 -16.63 -2.21 -15.89
CA PHE A 124 -15.20 -2.36 -15.65
C PHE A 124 -14.88 -3.76 -15.11
N THR A 125 -13.75 -4.33 -15.51
CA THR A 125 -13.15 -5.46 -14.79
C THR A 125 -12.53 -4.94 -13.49
N VAL A 126 -13.05 -5.39 -12.35
CA VAL A 126 -12.67 -4.87 -11.02
C VAL A 126 -11.88 -5.91 -10.25
N CYS A 127 -10.80 -5.49 -9.60
CA CYS A 127 -10.11 -6.28 -8.59
C CYS A 127 -10.15 -5.57 -7.23
N ILE A 128 -10.66 -6.23 -6.20
CA ILE A 128 -10.52 -5.78 -4.81
C ILE A 128 -9.22 -6.35 -4.26
N VAL A 129 -8.41 -5.51 -3.60
CA VAL A 129 -7.27 -5.95 -2.80
C VAL A 129 -7.60 -5.68 -1.34
N ALA A 130 -7.79 -6.75 -0.58
CA ALA A 130 -8.35 -6.72 0.77
C ALA A 130 -7.45 -7.44 1.77
N THR A 131 -7.67 -7.18 3.06
CA THR A 131 -7.04 -7.98 4.12
C THR A 131 -7.69 -9.35 4.23
N LYS A 132 -6.94 -10.36 4.70
CA LYS A 132 -7.43 -11.74 4.83
C LYS A 132 -8.76 -11.83 5.59
N GLU A 133 -8.93 -10.98 6.58
CA GLU A 133 -10.10 -10.90 7.45
C GLU A 133 -11.35 -10.41 6.71
N THR A 134 -11.20 -9.54 5.70
CA THR A 134 -12.31 -8.90 4.99
C THR A 134 -12.62 -9.55 3.65
N VAL A 135 -11.71 -10.33 3.06
CA VAL A 135 -11.92 -11.09 1.81
C VAL A 135 -13.28 -11.80 1.78
N PRO A 136 -13.73 -12.54 2.83
CA PRO A 136 -15.01 -13.23 2.80
C PRO A 136 -16.22 -12.30 2.62
N ALA A 137 -16.12 -11.04 3.03
CA ALA A 137 -17.23 -10.08 2.94
C ALA A 137 -17.53 -9.63 1.51
N TYR A 138 -16.65 -9.92 0.55
CA TYR A 138 -16.80 -9.57 -0.86
C TYR A 138 -17.33 -10.72 -1.73
N SER A 139 -17.74 -11.86 -1.16
CA SER A 139 -18.17 -13.04 -1.92
C SER A 139 -19.27 -12.75 -2.95
N LYS A 140 -20.25 -11.90 -2.59
CA LYS A 140 -21.33 -11.51 -3.50
C LYS A 140 -20.86 -10.75 -4.74
N LEU A 141 -19.72 -10.07 -4.68
CA LEU A 141 -19.12 -9.41 -5.84
C LEU A 141 -18.34 -10.40 -6.71
N VAL A 142 -17.76 -11.43 -6.10
CA VAL A 142 -17.12 -12.54 -6.84
C VAL A 142 -18.11 -13.24 -7.74
N ASP A 143 -19.34 -13.48 -7.26
CA ASP A 143 -20.44 -14.04 -8.07
C ASP A 143 -20.80 -13.15 -9.29
N ARG A 144 -20.38 -11.88 -9.28
CA ARG A 144 -20.57 -10.91 -10.37
C ARG A 144 -19.30 -10.67 -11.20
N GLY A 145 -18.27 -11.50 -11.03
CA GLY A 145 -17.03 -11.44 -11.79
C GLY A 145 -15.98 -10.47 -11.24
N VAL A 146 -16.16 -9.92 -10.03
CA VAL A 146 -15.13 -9.11 -9.37
C VAL A 146 -14.05 -10.04 -8.80
N LEU A 147 -12.79 -9.76 -9.13
CA LEU A 147 -11.65 -10.49 -8.55
C LEU A 147 -11.37 -9.97 -7.14
N VAL A 148 -10.93 -10.85 -6.23
CA VAL A 148 -10.54 -10.46 -4.88
C VAL A 148 -9.19 -11.10 -4.54
N LEU A 149 -8.20 -10.26 -4.24
CA LEU A 149 -6.87 -10.68 -3.79
C LEU A 149 -6.71 -10.38 -2.31
N SER A 150 -6.09 -11.32 -1.58
CA SER A 150 -5.66 -11.08 -0.21
C SER A 150 -4.26 -10.47 -0.19
N LEU A 151 -4.12 -9.33 0.46
CA LEU A 151 -2.82 -8.70 0.69
C LEU A 151 -2.06 -9.32 1.87
N GLY A 152 -2.77 -10.00 2.77
CA GLY A 152 -2.24 -10.52 4.04
C GLY A 152 -3.18 -10.19 5.20
N SER A 153 -2.80 -10.61 6.41
CA SER A 153 -3.59 -10.33 7.61
C SER A 153 -3.35 -8.91 8.13
N ARG A 154 -4.42 -8.16 8.42
CA ARG A 154 -4.30 -6.84 9.09
C ARG A 154 -3.69 -6.93 10.48
N HIS A 155 -3.74 -8.10 11.11
CA HIS A 155 -3.09 -8.38 12.38
C HIS A 155 -1.60 -8.71 12.24
N ARG A 156 -1.10 -8.90 11.00
CA ARG A 156 0.30 -9.20 10.69
C ARG A 156 0.79 -8.35 9.52
N LEU A 157 1.03 -7.06 9.80
CA LEU A 157 1.45 -6.08 8.79
C LEU A 157 2.72 -6.45 8.02
N PHE A 158 3.57 -7.32 8.57
CA PHE A 158 4.70 -7.89 7.84
C PHE A 158 4.26 -8.70 6.61
N GLU A 159 3.18 -9.49 6.69
CA GLU A 159 2.64 -10.22 5.54
C GLU A 159 2.16 -9.25 4.46
N ILE A 160 1.47 -8.18 4.88
CA ILE A 160 0.98 -7.13 3.99
C ILE A 160 2.15 -6.42 3.28
N ALA A 161 3.17 -6.02 4.03
CA ALA A 161 4.37 -5.39 3.47
C ALA A 161 5.06 -6.33 2.48
N LYS A 162 5.25 -7.60 2.87
CA LYS A 162 5.91 -8.61 2.05
C LYS A 162 5.21 -8.82 0.70
N ASN A 163 3.89 -8.93 0.73
CA ASN A 163 3.08 -9.20 -0.47
C ASN A 163 2.81 -7.96 -1.33
N LEU A 164 3.05 -6.76 -0.80
CA LEU A 164 2.57 -5.51 -1.41
C LEU A 164 2.94 -5.37 -2.89
N PHE A 165 4.23 -5.39 -3.21
CA PHE A 165 4.65 -5.17 -4.59
C PHE A 165 4.33 -6.34 -5.51
N ASN A 166 4.32 -7.57 -4.99
CA ASN A 166 3.88 -8.74 -5.74
C ASN A 166 2.40 -8.59 -6.14
N THR A 167 1.54 -8.23 -5.19
CA THR A 167 0.12 -7.98 -5.47
C THR A 167 -0.07 -6.83 -6.46
N LEU A 168 0.67 -5.72 -6.31
CA LEU A 168 0.60 -4.61 -7.27
C LEU A 168 1.03 -5.04 -8.68
N ARG A 169 2.03 -5.90 -8.83
CA ARG A 169 2.43 -6.46 -10.13
C ARG A 169 1.38 -7.43 -10.68
N ASN A 170 0.81 -8.27 -9.83
CA ASN A 170 -0.25 -9.20 -10.22
C ASN A 170 -1.48 -8.47 -10.76
N LEU A 171 -1.80 -7.26 -10.28
CA LEU A 171 -2.88 -6.45 -10.85
C LEU A 171 -2.66 -6.16 -12.35
N ASP A 172 -1.41 -5.91 -12.76
CA ASP A 172 -1.06 -5.66 -14.16
C ASP A 172 -1.14 -6.93 -15.02
N ASP A 173 -0.94 -8.11 -14.42
CA ASP A 173 -1.07 -9.41 -15.07
C ASP A 173 -2.54 -9.87 -15.17
N LEU A 174 -3.41 -9.39 -14.27
CA LEU A 174 -4.86 -9.67 -14.27
C LEU A 174 -5.65 -8.81 -15.26
N GLU A 175 -5.01 -7.80 -15.86
CA GLU A 175 -5.61 -6.88 -16.83
C GLU A 175 -6.94 -6.25 -16.34
N CYS A 176 -7.05 -5.99 -15.04
CA CYS A 176 -8.23 -5.35 -14.49
C CYS A 176 -8.26 -3.86 -14.84
N GLY A 177 -9.44 -3.36 -15.20
CA GLY A 177 -9.68 -1.96 -15.56
C GLY A 177 -9.59 -1.03 -14.35
N VAL A 178 -9.81 -1.55 -13.14
CA VAL A 178 -9.59 -0.81 -11.88
C VAL A 178 -9.34 -1.77 -10.71
N ALA A 179 -8.48 -1.35 -9.79
CA ALA A 179 -8.27 -1.99 -8.51
C ALA A 179 -8.74 -1.10 -7.35
N VAL A 180 -9.52 -1.67 -6.43
CA VAL A 180 -9.98 -1.01 -5.19
C VAL A 180 -9.26 -1.65 -4.01
N VAL A 181 -8.48 -0.86 -3.27
CA VAL A 181 -7.56 -1.38 -2.24
C VAL A 181 -7.94 -0.86 -0.87
N GLU A 182 -8.04 -1.77 0.09
CA GLU A 182 -8.16 -1.43 1.51
C GLU A 182 -6.89 -0.77 2.04
N GLY A 183 -7.05 0.36 2.71
CA GLY A 183 -6.02 0.91 3.59
C GLY A 183 -5.87 0.09 4.87
N VAL A 184 -4.72 0.27 5.52
CA VAL A 184 -4.40 -0.31 6.82
C VAL A 184 -4.00 0.79 7.79
N ASP A 185 -3.99 0.48 9.09
CA ASP A 185 -3.50 1.39 10.11
C ASP A 185 -2.04 1.80 9.87
N GLU A 186 -1.70 3.06 10.12
CA GLU A 186 -0.35 3.60 9.90
C GLU A 186 0.65 3.29 11.03
N HIS A 187 0.38 2.28 11.86
CA HIS A 187 1.28 1.89 12.94
C HIS A 187 2.33 0.87 12.46
N GLY A 188 3.59 1.03 12.88
CA GLY A 188 4.67 0.14 12.50
C GLY A 188 4.89 0.10 10.97
N LEU A 189 4.86 -1.11 10.38
CA LEU A 189 5.01 -1.29 8.92
C LEU A 189 3.86 -0.69 8.11
N GLY A 190 2.73 -0.42 8.74
CA GLY A 190 1.56 0.16 8.09
C GLY A 190 1.84 1.54 7.50
N LEU A 191 2.69 2.35 8.14
CA LEU A 191 3.13 3.64 7.57
C LEU A 191 3.86 3.45 6.23
N ALA A 192 4.71 2.43 6.12
CA ALA A 192 5.42 2.11 4.88
C ALA A 192 4.46 1.62 3.80
N VAL A 193 3.56 0.71 4.14
CA VAL A 193 2.51 0.19 3.24
C VAL A 193 1.65 1.34 2.70
N MET A 194 1.09 2.16 3.60
CA MET A 194 0.23 3.29 3.23
C MET A 194 0.98 4.34 2.40
N ASN A 195 2.26 4.60 2.69
CA ASN A 195 3.07 5.47 1.84
C ASN A 195 3.14 4.98 0.39
N ARG A 196 3.38 3.68 0.17
CA ARG A 196 3.47 3.08 -1.17
C ARG A 196 2.10 3.05 -1.85
N LEU A 197 1.05 2.67 -1.14
CA LEU A 197 -0.32 2.65 -1.65
C LEU A 197 -0.78 4.05 -2.08
N ARG A 198 -0.54 5.09 -1.27
CA ARG A 198 -0.87 6.49 -1.63
C ARG A 198 -0.15 6.95 -2.88
N LYS A 199 1.14 6.62 -3.00
CA LYS A 199 1.96 6.97 -4.17
C LYS A 199 1.55 6.18 -5.43
N ALA A 200 1.02 4.98 -5.25
CA ALA A 200 0.50 4.15 -6.33
C ALA A 200 -0.90 4.59 -6.79
N ALA A 201 -1.75 5.05 -5.86
CA ALA A 201 -3.14 5.39 -6.11
C ALA A 201 -3.31 6.58 -7.06
N GLN A 202 -4.34 6.51 -7.91
CA GLN A 202 -4.82 7.59 -8.77
C GLN A 202 -5.94 8.36 -8.07
N ARG A 203 -6.69 7.68 -7.21
CA ARG A 203 -7.77 8.26 -6.40
C ARG A 203 -7.70 7.72 -4.98
N ILE A 204 -7.91 8.60 -4.00
CA ILE A 204 -7.97 8.25 -2.58
C ILE A 204 -9.36 8.64 -2.07
N ILE A 205 -10.03 7.70 -1.41
CA ILE A 205 -11.32 7.89 -0.76
C ILE A 205 -11.11 7.71 0.73
N ARG A 206 -11.60 8.64 1.55
CA ARG A 206 -11.45 8.60 3.00
C ARG A 206 -12.78 8.34 3.67
N VAL A 207 -12.87 7.21 4.37
CA VAL A 207 -14.00 6.85 5.21
C VAL A 207 -13.83 7.55 6.56
N LYS A 208 -14.86 8.25 6.99
CA LYS A 208 -14.98 8.80 8.36
C LYS A 208 -16.01 7.96 9.10
N ALA A 209 -15.82 7.80 10.40
CA ALA A 209 -16.83 7.15 11.22
C ALA A 209 -18.15 7.88 11.02
N SER A 210 -19.25 7.14 10.83
CA SER A 210 -20.57 7.76 10.93
C SER A 210 -20.65 8.48 12.27
N GLU A 211 -20.93 9.79 12.27
CA GLU A 211 -21.27 10.49 13.50
C GLU A 211 -22.43 9.71 14.10
N TYR A 212 -22.18 8.99 15.20
CA TYR A 212 -23.25 8.44 16.01
C TYR A 212 -24.03 9.64 16.51
N VAL A 213 -25.11 9.97 15.80
CA VAL A 213 -26.17 10.84 16.29
C VAL A 213 -26.75 10.10 17.49
N ASN A 214 -26.26 10.43 18.68
CA ASN A 214 -26.92 10.09 19.93
C ASN A 214 -28.30 10.76 19.89
N GLY A 215 -29.31 9.99 19.51
CA GLY A 215 -30.72 10.28 19.81
C GLY A 215 -31.10 9.72 21.17
#